data_AF-A0AAE6JJH8-F1
#
_entry.id   AF-A0AAE6JJH8-F1
#
_cell.length_a   1.000
_cell.length_b   1.000
_cell.length_c   1.000
_cell.angle_alpha   90.00
_cell.angle_beta   90.00
_cell.angle_gamma   90.00
#
_symmetry.space_group_name_H-M   'P 1'
#
loop_
_entity.id
_entity.type
_entity.pdbx_description
1 polymer ?
#
loop_
_entity_poly.entity_id
_entity_poly.type
_entity_poly.pdbx_seq_one_letter_code
_entity_poly.pdbx_strand_id
1 'polypeptide(L)' 'MTTKAQKMGMDELEAKVLEGMKRANRKLVETAAANNESLIIGDKDGSFKAVPAKELLKTLPAK' A
#
# COMPACT_ATOMS: atom_id res chain seq x y z
N MET A 1 -32.21 -6.38 -3.92
CA MET A 1 -32.07 -5.20 -4.79
C MET A 1 -31.34 -4.13 -3.98
N THR A 2 -30.05 -3.90 -4.21
CA THR A 2 -29.34 -2.80 -3.55
C THR A 2 -29.72 -1.48 -4.24
N THR A 3 -30.21 -0.52 -3.46
CA THR A 3 -30.59 0.81 -3.95
C THR A 3 -29.33 1.59 -4.33
N LYS A 4 -29.40 2.43 -5.38
CA LYS A 4 -28.26 3.22 -5.90
C LYS A 4 -27.51 4.00 -4.82
N ALA A 5 -28.21 4.51 -3.79
CA ALA A 5 -27.62 5.22 -2.67
C ALA A 5 -26.72 4.32 -1.80
N GLN A 6 -27.10 3.07 -1.57
CA GLN A 6 -26.30 2.11 -0.80
C GLN A 6 -25.03 1.68 -1.56
N LYS A 7 -25.11 1.60 -2.89
CA LYS A 7 -23.93 1.35 -3.75
C LYS A 7 -22.93 2.52 -3.67
N MET A 8 -23.42 3.75 -3.81
CA MET A 8 -22.59 4.97 -3.77
C MET A 8 -21.85 5.15 -2.43
N GLY A 9 -22.49 4.80 -1.31
CA GLY A 9 -21.86 4.83 0.02
C GLY A 9 -20.80 3.73 0.24
N MET A 10 -20.94 2.57 -0.40
CA MET A 10 -19.90 1.53 -0.39
C MET A 10 -18.69 1.95 -1.22
N ASP A 11 -18.91 2.54 -2.39
CA ASP A 11 -17.84 3.05 -3.25
C ASP A 11 -16.98 4.12 -2.52
N GLU A 12 -17.61 5.01 -1.73
CA GLU A 12 -16.91 6.03 -0.94
C GLU A 12 -16.09 5.42 0.22
N LEU A 13 -16.66 4.43 0.92
CA LEU A 13 -15.96 3.73 2.00
C LEU A 13 -14.73 2.98 1.45
N GLU A 14 -14.90 2.24 0.36
CA GLU A 14 -13.83 1.53 -0.33
C GLU A 14 -12.69 2.48 -0.73
N ALA A 15 -13.02 3.65 -1.30
CA ALA A 15 -12.04 4.65 -1.67
C ALA A 15 -11.22 5.15 -0.47
N LYS A 16 -11.88 5.45 0.65
CA LYS A 16 -11.20 5.92 1.88
C LYS A 16 -10.33 4.84 2.51
N VAL A 17 -10.79 3.58 2.52
CA VAL A 17 -9.99 2.44 3.00
C VAL A 17 -8.75 2.26 2.13
N LEU A 18 -8.91 2.28 0.80
CA LEU A 18 -7.79 2.17 -0.14
C LEU A 18 -6.79 3.31 0.03
N GLU A 19 -7.25 4.53 0.23
CA GLU A 19 -6.39 5.67 0.52
C GLU A 19 -5.62 5.50 1.85
N GLY A 20 -6.30 5.04 2.91
CA GLY A 20 -5.68 4.73 4.19
C GLY A 20 -4.57 3.67 4.06
N MET A 21 -4.84 2.59 3.33
CA MET A 21 -3.85 1.54 3.07
C MET A 21 -2.63 2.06 2.28
N LYS A 22 -2.84 2.90 1.25
CA LYS A 22 -1.75 3.53 0.50
C LYS A 22 -0.84 4.36 1.43
N ARG A 23 -1.43 5.15 2.32
CA ARG A 23 -0.69 5.96 3.31
C ARG A 23 0.06 5.08 4.31
N ALA A 24 -0.56 4.01 4.80
CA ALA A 24 0.07 3.08 5.74
C ALA A 24 1.26 2.35 5.12
N ASN A 25 1.10 1.82 3.90
CA ASN A 25 2.17 1.13 3.18
C ASN A 25 3.37 2.05 2.93
N ARG A 26 3.12 3.29 2.55
CA ARG A 26 4.18 4.28 2.37
C ARG A 26 4.96 4.52 3.67
N LYS A 27 4.26 4.76 4.78
CA LYS A 27 4.90 4.94 6.09
C LYS A 27 5.73 3.72 6.51
N LEU A 28 5.23 2.52 6.26
CA LEU A 28 5.96 1.28 6.54
C LEU A 28 7.30 1.23 5.79
N VAL A 29 7.31 1.57 4.49
CA VAL A 29 8.55 1.62 3.69
C VAL A 29 9.49 2.72 4.19
N GLU A 30 8.96 3.91 4.51
CA GLU A 30 9.75 5.03 5.05
C GLU A 30 10.41 4.67 6.39
N THR A 31 9.67 4.07 7.32
CA THR A 31 10.20 3.64 8.63
C THR A 31 11.24 2.54 8.48
N ALA A 32 10.97 1.51 7.67
CA ALA A 32 11.94 0.45 7.40
C ALA A 32 13.21 1.00 6.73
N ALA A 33 13.08 1.98 5.82
CA ALA A 33 14.22 2.62 5.16
C ALA A 33 15.08 3.43 6.15
N ALA A 34 14.45 4.13 7.09
CA ALA A 34 15.13 4.85 8.16
C ALA A 34 15.91 3.90 9.08
N ASN A 35 15.37 2.71 9.32
CA ASN A 35 16.00 1.67 10.14
C ASN A 35 17.03 0.81 9.39
N ASN A 36 17.28 1.05 8.09
CA ASN A 36 18.11 0.20 7.23
C ASN A 36 17.60 -1.25 7.09
N GLU A 37 16.31 -1.46 7.25
CA GLU A 37 15.68 -2.78 7.17
C GLU A 37 15.38 -3.16 5.71
N SER A 38 15.14 -4.46 5.51
CA SER A 38 14.64 -5.01 4.25
C SER A 38 13.19 -5.45 4.40
N LEU A 39 12.42 -5.34 3.33
CA LEU A 39 11.03 -5.78 3.25
C LEU A 39 10.90 -6.93 2.27
N ILE A 40 10.04 -7.89 2.59
CA ILE A 40 9.70 -8.98 1.68
C ILE A 40 8.56 -8.50 0.77
N ILE A 41 8.81 -8.52 -0.54
CA ILE A 41 7.82 -8.16 -1.56
C ILE A 41 7.44 -9.43 -2.32
N GLY A 42 6.15 -9.76 -2.28
CA GLY A 42 5.56 -10.83 -3.07
C GLY A 42 5.06 -10.30 -4.43
N ASP A 43 5.24 -11.10 -5.47
CA ASP A 43 4.60 -10.93 -6.77
C ASP A 43 3.27 -11.72 -6.82
N LYS A 44 2.43 -11.41 -7.82
CA LYS A 44 1.15 -12.08 -8.04
C LYS A 44 1.29 -13.58 -8.31
N ASP A 45 2.43 -14.00 -8.85
CA ASP A 45 2.71 -15.40 -9.18
C ASP A 45 3.28 -16.20 -7.99
N GLY A 46 3.28 -15.63 -6.78
CA GLY A 46 3.73 -16.31 -5.56
C GLY A 46 5.24 -16.29 -5.33
N SER A 47 6.00 -15.64 -6.22
CA SER A 47 7.42 -15.35 -6.00
C SER A 47 7.60 -14.26 -4.94
N PHE A 48 8.63 -14.35 -4.11
CA PHE A 48 8.96 -13.30 -3.14
C PHE A 48 10.45 -12.94 -3.21
N LYS A 49 10.76 -11.67 -2.88
CA LYS A 49 12.15 -11.20 -2.77
C LYS A 49 12.32 -10.27 -1.57
N ALA A 50 13.47 -10.37 -0.91
CA ALA A 50 13.89 -9.38 0.07
C ALA A 50 14.47 -8.16 -0.66
N VAL A 51 13.91 -6.98 -0.38
CA VAL A 51 14.34 -5.71 -0.98
C VAL A 51 14.70 -4.74 0.14
N PRO A 52 15.90 -4.11 0.11
CA PRO A 52 16.22 -3.05 1.03
C PRO A 52 15.19 -1.92 0.94
N ALA A 53 14.63 -1.50 2.08
CA ALA A 53 13.54 -0.53 2.10
C ALA A 53 13.96 0.83 1.51
N LYS A 54 15.25 1.19 1.59
CA LYS A 54 15.82 2.38 0.93
C LYS A 54 15.71 2.35 -0.58
N GLU A 55 15.96 1.19 -1.19
CA GLU A 55 15.81 1.03 -2.64
C GLU A 55 14.34 1.03 -3.03
N LEU A 56 13.49 0.37 -2.22
CA LEU A 56 12.05 0.35 -2.44
C LEU A 56 11.44 1.76 -2.38
N LEU A 57 11.89 2.60 -1.44
CA LEU A 57 11.42 3.98 -1.29
C LEU A 57 11.64 4.82 -2.55
N LYS A 58 12.75 4.60 -3.28
CA LYS A 58 13.03 5.29 -4.55
C LYS A 58 12.05 4.95 -5.67
N THR A 59 11.39 3.79 -5.57
CA THR A 59 10.42 3.32 -6.57
C THR A 59 9.00 3.79 -6.29
N LEU A 60 8.75 4.34 -5.10
CA LEU A 60 7.43 4.85 -4.73
C LEU A 60 7.18 6.22 -5.36
N PRO A 61 5.93 6.53 -5.77
CA PRO A 61 5.57 7.84 -6.27
C PRO A 61 5.81 8.92 -5.20
N ALA A 62 6.24 10.10 -5.65
CA ALA A 62 6.40 11.26 -4.81
C ALA A 62 5.09 11.62 -4.07
N LYS A 63 5.22 12.30 -2.94
CA LYS A 63 4.09 12.67 -2.08
C LYS A 63 3.18 13.68 -2.77
#